data_AF-A0A8T6ZXQ3-F1
#
_entry.id   AF-A0A8T6ZXQ3-F1
#
_cell.length_a   1.000
_cell.length_b   1.000
_cell.length_c   1.000
_cell.angle_alpha   90.00
_cell.angle_beta   90.00
_cell.angle_gamma   90.00
#
_symmetry.space_group_name_H-M   'P 1'
#
loop_
_entity.id
_entity.type
_entity.pdbx_description
1 polymer ?
#
loop_
_entity_poly.entity_id
_entity_poly.type
_entity_poly.pdbx_seq_one_letter_code
_entity_poly.pdbx_strand_id
1 'polypeptide(L)'
;MFIVSQNAHSALTTITCDYDTFASVQQVEPTTEIMQLTFTVDTETSEAKVIRKNGISDVDLYPTGGGFTFVEVNERGNVLTTTVDIHGKSAHSRNTILDSELIPSQFYGSCDYN
;
A
#
# COMPACT_ATOMS: atom_id res chain seq x y z
N MET A 1 -43.06 -3.73 -18.75
CA MET A 1 -41.82 -3.00 -18.37
C MET A 1 -41.05 -3.94 -17.45
N PHE A 2 -40.05 -4.64 -17.99
CA PHE A 2 -39.20 -5.54 -17.20
C PHE A 2 -38.04 -4.71 -16.66
N ILE A 3 -37.97 -4.59 -15.33
CA ILE A 3 -36.79 -4.03 -14.67
C ILE A 3 -35.79 -5.18 -14.57
N VAL A 4 -34.79 -5.19 -15.44
CA VAL A 4 -33.64 -6.09 -15.32
C VAL A 4 -32.77 -5.51 -14.21
N SER A 5 -32.79 -6.13 -13.04
CA SER A 5 -31.84 -5.83 -11.97
C SER A 5 -30.44 -6.24 -12.47
N GLN A 6 -29.62 -5.25 -12.83
CA GLN A 6 -28.22 -5.47 -13.10
C GLN A 6 -27.53 -5.67 -11.74
N ASN A 7 -26.94 -6.85 -11.54
CA ASN A 7 -26.02 -7.06 -10.43
C ASN A 7 -24.80 -6.16 -10.69
N ALA A 8 -24.68 -5.06 -9.94
CA ALA A 8 -23.43 -4.32 -9.86
C ALA A 8 -22.42 -5.23 -9.16
N HIS A 9 -21.58 -5.90 -9.93
CA HIS A 9 -20.49 -6.70 -9.41
C HIS A 9 -19.38 -5.73 -9.02
N SER A 10 -19.39 -5.24 -7.78
CA SER A 10 -18.30 -4.40 -7.28
C SER A 10 -17.01 -5.22 -7.36
N ALA A 11 -16.16 -4.92 -8.35
CA ALA A 11 -14.91 -5.61 -8.57
C ALA A 11 -13.81 -5.00 -7.69
N LEU A 12 -14.11 -4.94 -6.39
CA LEU A 12 -13.21 -4.44 -5.36
C LEU A 12 -12.28 -5.57 -4.93
N THR A 13 -10.97 -5.38 -5.10
CA THR A 13 -9.95 -6.30 -4.61
C THR A 13 -9.36 -5.76 -3.31
N THR A 14 -9.22 -6.60 -2.29
CA THR A 14 -8.57 -6.22 -1.03
C THR A 14 -7.19 -6.87 -0.95
N ILE A 15 -6.17 -6.07 -0.65
CA ILE A 15 -4.78 -6.55 -0.51
C ILE A 15 -4.31 -6.19 0.90
N THR A 16 -3.99 -7.19 1.71
CA THR A 16 -3.48 -6.95 3.07
C THR A 16 -2.00 -7.31 3.11
N CYS A 17 -1.16 -6.40 3.56
CA CYS A 17 0.27 -6.56 3.65
C CYS A 17 0.75 -6.48 5.10
N ASP A 18 1.48 -7.50 5.52
CA ASP A 18 2.10 -7.59 6.85
C ASP A 18 3.61 -7.42 6.73
N TYR A 19 4.17 -6.50 7.52
CA TYR A 19 5.60 -6.20 7.54
C TYR A 19 6.19 -6.52 8.91
N ASP A 20 7.12 -7.47 8.92
CA ASP A 20 7.80 -7.98 10.12
C ASP A 20 9.26 -7.50 10.24
N THR A 21 9.76 -6.85 9.19
CA THR A 21 11.15 -6.41 9.08
C THR A 21 11.20 -4.92 8.76
N PHE A 22 12.03 -4.19 9.50
CA PHE A 22 12.21 -2.75 9.37
C PHE A 22 13.68 -2.40 9.14
N ALA A 23 13.93 -1.49 8.21
CA ALA A 23 15.23 -0.91 7.94
C ALA A 23 15.15 0.62 7.98
N SER A 24 16.06 1.23 8.73
CA SER A 24 16.31 2.68 8.79
C SER A 24 17.74 2.99 8.39
N VAL A 25 18.10 4.28 8.37
CA VAL A 25 19.48 4.74 8.12
C VAL A 25 20.47 4.16 9.14
N GLN A 26 20.03 3.92 10.38
CA GLN A 26 20.90 3.51 11.48
C GLN A 26 21.00 1.99 11.61
N GLN A 27 19.94 1.25 11.29
CA GLN A 27 19.87 -0.19 11.56
C GLN A 27 18.81 -0.93 10.75
N VAL A 28 19.00 -2.24 10.61
CA VAL A 28 18.00 -3.20 10.15
C VAL A 28 17.62 -4.08 11.33
N GLU A 29 16.35 -4.07 11.72
CA GLU A 29 15.85 -4.79 12.88
C GLU A 29 14.49 -5.43 12.59
N PRO A 30 14.14 -6.55 13.25
CA PRO A 30 12.76 -7.02 13.28
C PRO A 30 11.86 -5.92 13.85
N THR A 31 10.65 -5.78 13.32
CA THR A 31 9.67 -4.85 13.90
C THR A 31 9.22 -5.34 15.27
N THR A 32 9.13 -4.45 16.27
CA THR A 32 8.56 -4.78 17.59
C THR A 32 7.06 -5.08 17.53
N GLU A 33 6.37 -4.52 16.54
CA GLU A 33 4.97 -4.78 16.23
C GLU A 33 4.82 -4.93 14.71
N ILE A 34 4.04 -5.93 14.26
CA ILE A 34 3.76 -6.12 12.83
C ILE A 34 3.02 -4.88 12.34
N MET A 35 3.61 -4.19 11.37
CA MET A 35 2.92 -3.11 10.66
C MET A 35 2.02 -3.75 9.60
N GLN A 36 0.72 -3.46 9.65
CA GLN A 36 -0.24 -3.92 8.65
C GLN A 36 -0.73 -2.74 7.79
N LEU A 37 -0.73 -2.92 6.47
CA LEU A 37 -1.35 -2.01 5.50
C LEU A 37 -2.41 -2.77 4.71
N THR A 38 -3.62 -2.24 4.62
CA THR A 38 -4.68 -2.81 3.78
C THR A 38 -4.98 -1.88 2.63
N PHE A 39 -4.96 -2.38 1.40
CA PHE A 39 -5.30 -1.64 0.20
C PHE A 39 -6.61 -2.15 -0.36
N THR A 40 -7.41 -1.24 -0.91
CA THR A 40 -8.61 -1.58 -1.67
C THR A 40 -8.45 -1.01 -3.07
N VAL A 41 -8.62 -1.85 -4.09
CA VAL A 41 -8.54 -1.46 -5.50
C VAL A 41 -9.88 -1.72 -6.15
N ASP A 42 -10.53 -0.65 -6.60
CA ASP A 42 -11.69 -0.76 -7.48
C ASP A 42 -11.17 -0.95 -8.91
N THR A 43 -11.34 -2.15 -9.44
CA THR A 43 -10.83 -2.49 -10.78
C THR A 43 -11.68 -1.92 -11.91
N GLU A 44 -12.89 -1.41 -11.64
CA GLU A 44 -13.71 -0.73 -12.64
C GLU A 44 -13.26 0.72 -12.84
N THR A 45 -12.98 1.41 -11.74
CA THR A 45 -12.58 2.83 -11.75
C THR A 45 -11.07 3.02 -11.74
N SER A 46 -10.30 1.97 -11.46
CA SER A 46 -8.86 2.03 -11.18
C SER A 46 -8.51 2.91 -9.96
N GLU A 47 -9.49 3.19 -9.09
CA GLU A 47 -9.25 3.91 -7.83
C GLU A 47 -8.65 2.95 -6.81
N ALA A 48 -7.57 3.39 -6.14
CA ALA A 48 -6.97 2.65 -5.05
C ALA A 48 -6.91 3.50 -3.78
N LYS A 49 -7.14 2.85 -2.64
CA LYS A 49 -7.05 3.46 -1.31
C LYS A 49 -6.21 2.58 -0.41
N VAL A 50 -5.53 3.22 0.54
CA VAL A 50 -4.83 2.55 1.64
C VAL A 50 -5.54 2.84 2.95
N ILE A 51 -5.76 1.80 3.73
CA ILE A 51 -6.41 1.77 5.03
C ILE A 51 -5.35 1.43 6.05
N ARG A 52 -5.24 2.28 7.07
CA ARG A 52 -4.33 2.15 8.20
C ARG A 52 -5.07 2.44 9.49
N LYS A 53 -4.46 2.10 10.62
CA LYS A 53 -4.97 2.46 11.96
C LYS A 53 -5.32 3.95 12.09
N ASN A 54 -4.56 4.82 11.41
CA ASN A 54 -4.68 6.27 11.54
C ASN A 54 -5.51 6.94 10.44
N GLY A 55 -6.16 6.18 9.56
CA GLY A 55 -7.04 6.73 8.53
C GLY A 55 -6.95 6.04 7.18
N ILE A 56 -7.63 6.65 6.20
CA ILE A 56 -7.71 6.18 4.82
C ILE A 56 -7.14 7.28 3.92
N SER A 57 -6.42 6.90 2.87
CA SER A 57 -5.84 7.84 1.91
C SER A 57 -5.91 7.27 0.50
N ASP A 58 -6.05 8.15 -0.49
CA ASP A 58 -5.96 7.76 -1.90
C ASP A 58 -4.52 7.43 -2.27
N VAL A 59 -4.35 6.44 -3.14
CA VAL A 59 -3.05 6.04 -3.68
C VAL A 59 -3.16 5.81 -5.18
N ASP A 60 -2.12 6.17 -5.90
CA ASP A 60 -2.00 5.80 -7.31
C ASP A 60 -1.51 4.36 -7.43
N LEU A 61 -2.10 3.58 -8.35
CA LEU A 61 -1.70 2.21 -8.64
C LEU A 61 -0.98 2.14 -9.98
N TYR A 62 0.26 1.66 -9.96
CA TYR A 62 1.09 1.45 -11.15
C TYR A 62 1.38 -0.04 -11.35
N PRO A 63 0.77 -0.69 -12.35
CA PRO A 63 1.15 -2.03 -12.77
C PRO A 63 2.60 -2.06 -13.26
N THR A 64 3.31 -3.15 -12.97
CA THR A 64 4.67 -3.42 -13.47
C THR A 64 4.71 -4.79 -14.14
N GLY A 65 5.76 -5.10 -14.90
CA GLY A 65 5.88 -6.41 -15.57
C GLY A 65 5.93 -7.63 -14.63
N GLY A 66 6.09 -7.43 -13.32
CA GLY A 66 6.24 -8.49 -12.32
C GLY A 66 5.52 -8.20 -10.99
N GLY A 67 4.47 -7.38 -11.01
CA GLY A 67 3.78 -6.95 -9.79
C GLY A 67 3.13 -5.59 -9.96
N PHE A 68 3.00 -4.83 -8.88
CA PHE A 68 2.45 -3.47 -8.91
C PHE A 68 3.06 -2.60 -7.82
N THR A 69 2.89 -1.28 -7.95
CA THR A 69 3.33 -0.29 -6.97
C THR A 69 2.19 0.66 -6.64
N PHE A 70 1.87 0.79 -5.36
CA PHE A 70 1.08 1.91 -4.85
C PHE A 70 1.99 3.10 -4.55
N VAL A 71 1.58 4.30 -4.93
CA VAL A 71 2.25 5.56 -4.59
C VAL A 71 1.29 6.44 -3.83
N GLU A 72 1.71 6.89 -2.66
CA GLU A 72 0.98 7.86 -1.85
C GLU A 72 1.82 9.14 -1.73
N VAL A 73 1.18 10.28 -1.98
CA VAL A 73 1.73 11.59 -1.60
C VAL A 73 0.89 12.12 -0.46
N ASN A 74 1.46 12.17 0.74
CA ASN A 74 0.71 12.65 1.91
C ASN A 74 0.64 14.19 1.95
N GLU A 75 -0.18 14.74 2.85
CA GLU A 75 -0.41 16.19 2.99
C GLU A 75 0.87 17.01 3.25
N ARG A 76 1.93 16.36 3.72
CA ARG A 76 3.25 16.99 3.96
C ARG A 76 4.18 16.90 2.74
N GLY A 77 3.70 16.38 1.61
CA GLY A 77 4.47 16.19 0.39
C GLY A 77 5.45 15.01 0.43
N ASN A 78 5.36 14.14 1.43
CA ASN A 78 6.22 12.94 1.47
C ASN A 78 5.66 11.89 0.52
N VAL A 79 6.57 11.23 -0.19
CA VAL A 79 6.24 10.13 -1.10
C VAL A 79 6.47 8.81 -0.39
N LEU A 80 5.42 8.01 -0.31
CA LEU A 80 5.46 6.64 0.20
C LEU A 80 5.14 5.71 -0.96
N THR A 81 5.84 4.58 -1.02
CA THR A 81 5.61 3.56 -2.04
C THR A 81 5.38 2.22 -1.41
N THR A 82 4.51 1.41 -2.02
CA THR A 82 4.32 0.01 -1.64
C THR A 82 4.41 -0.83 -2.89
N THR A 83 5.52 -1.54 -3.08
CA THR A 83 5.70 -2.42 -4.24
C THR A 83 5.44 -3.85 -3.82
N VAL A 84 4.60 -4.56 -4.58
CA VAL A 84 4.29 -5.98 -4.37
C VAL A 84 4.65 -6.73 -5.64
N ASP A 85 5.42 -7.81 -5.52
CA ASP A 85 5.76 -8.68 -6.64
C ASP A 85 4.71 -9.78 -6.89
N ILE A 86 4.84 -10.53 -7.99
CA ILE A 86 3.96 -11.66 -8.34
C ILE A 86 3.94 -12.78 -7.29
N HIS A 87 4.90 -12.83 -6.38
CA HIS A 87 5.01 -13.82 -5.31
C HIS A 87 4.43 -13.28 -3.99
N GLY A 88 3.84 -12.08 -4.01
CA GLY A 88 3.28 -11.42 -2.83
C GLY A 88 4.35 -10.85 -1.91
N LYS A 89 5.63 -10.79 -2.29
CA LYS A 89 6.65 -10.11 -1.50
C LYS A 89 6.51 -8.61 -1.67
N SER A 90 6.61 -7.90 -0.54
CA SER A 90 6.35 -6.47 -0.52
C SER A 90 7.44 -5.67 0.16
N ALA A 91 7.67 -4.48 -0.38
CA ALA A 91 8.49 -3.44 0.20
C ALA A 91 7.68 -2.15 0.32
N HIS A 92 7.49 -1.65 1.54
CA HIS A 92 6.88 -0.34 1.81
C HIS A 92 7.94 0.70 2.19
N SER A 93 8.15 1.69 1.33
CA SER A 93 9.15 2.74 1.50
C SER A 93 8.50 4.03 1.98
N ARG A 94 9.13 4.71 2.94
CA ARG A 94 8.74 6.05 3.37
C ARG A 94 9.94 6.96 3.25
N ASN A 95 9.82 7.99 2.42
CA ASN A 95 10.81 9.07 2.33
C ASN A 95 10.23 10.30 3.01
N THR A 96 10.50 10.44 4.30
CA THR A 96 9.94 11.54 5.10
C THR A 96 10.97 12.63 5.30
N ILE A 97 10.58 13.90 5.17
CA ILE A 97 11.39 15.04 5.59
C ILE A 97 10.79 15.61 6.87
N LEU A 98 11.59 15.69 7.94
CA LEU A 98 11.22 16.27 9.22
C LEU A 98 12.36 17.18 9.69
N ASP A 99 12.05 18.41 10.10
CA ASP A 99 13.05 19.38 10.56
C ASP A 99 14.23 19.60 9.58
N SER A 100 13.94 19.55 8.27
CA SER A 100 14.91 19.63 7.17
C SER A 100 15.86 18.44 7.05
N GLU A 101 15.61 17.36 7.77
CA GLU A 101 16.38 16.11 7.69
C GLU A 101 15.58 15.02 6.97
N LEU A 102 16.28 14.24 6.15
CA LEU A 102 15.71 13.05 5.51
C LEU A 102 15.68 11.90 6.51
N ILE A 103 14.48 11.38 6.75
CA ILE A 103 14.22 10.20 7.58
C ILE A 103 13.61 9.12 6.69
N PRO A 104 14.44 8.38 5.94
CA PRO A 104 13.99 7.29 5.11
C PRO A 104 13.80 6.03 5.97
N SER A 105 12.80 5.24 5.62
CA SER A 105 12.59 3.92 6.22
C SER A 105 11.99 2.96 5.20
N GLN A 106 12.35 1.70 5.34
CA GLN A 106 11.87 0.62 4.47
C GLN A 106 11.34 -0.51 5.33
N PHE A 107 10.17 -1.00 4.98
CA PHE A 107 9.55 -2.17 5.59
C PHE A 107 9.51 -3.29 4.56
N TYR A 108 9.81 -4.51 4.99
CA TYR A 108 9.76 -5.70 4.16
C TYR A 108 8.76 -6.70 4.74
N GLY A 109 7.99 -7.33 3.86
CA GLY A 109 6.82 -8.08 4.26
C GLY A 109 6.26 -8.94 3.13
N SER A 110 5.04 -9.42 3.32
CA SER A 110 4.28 -10.14 2.29
C SER A 110 2.83 -9.68 2.28
N CYS A 111 2.14 -9.85 1.15
CA CYS A 111 0.74 -9.48 0.98
C CYS A 111 -0.11 -10.66 0.54
N ASP A 112 -1.34 -10.69 1.05
CA ASP A 112 -2.40 -11.61 0.69
C ASP A 112 -3.54 -10.88 -0.05
N TYR A 113 -4.19 -11.60 -0.97
CA TYR A 113 -5.26 -11.10 -1.82
C TYR A 113 -6.60 -11.73 -1.39
N ASN A 114 -7.56 -10.91 -0.99
CA ASN A 114 -8.90 -11.32 -0.55
C ASN A 114 -10.01 -10.66 -1.36
#